data_AF-A0A3N7EAY0-F1
#
_entry.id   AF-A0A3N7EAY0-F1
#
_cell.length_a   1.000
_cell.length_b   1.000
_cell.length_c   1.000
_cell.angle_alpha   90.00
_cell.angle_beta   90.00
_cell.angle_gamma   90.00
#
_symmetry.space_group_name_H-M   'P 1'
#
loop_
_entity.id
_entity.type
_entity.pdbx_description
1 polymer ?
#
loop_
_entity_poly.entity_id
_entity_poly.type
_entity_poly.pdbx_seq_one_letter_code
_entity_poly.pdbx_strand_id
1 'polypeptide(L)'
;MTANVRIAWHWIVYDPAETRSKIEQRLIDVGAPMTLIDRAVYVIRMRPPFAINYPKRYTPVLYIGEGDLLSRLLSHRKWAIRMQEMGFRFPLEVAICCPRVRNSPDAYRVFEAHLLNVFYERYGSLPLKNSIHEYKAYDHQYERIATNIVLGPGSGNRHLWAIQPLPSNPFQAVFARTHEV
;
A
#
# COMPACT_ATOMS: atom_id res chain seq x y z
N MET A 1 -17.76 22.15 -9.14
CA MET A 1 -16.67 22.65 -8.27
C MET A 1 -15.90 21.45 -7.78
N THR A 2 -14.65 21.31 -8.18
CA THR A 2 -13.79 20.19 -7.78
C THR A 2 -13.29 20.45 -6.36
N ALA A 3 -13.63 19.58 -5.41
CA ALA A 3 -13.18 19.73 -4.03
C ALA A 3 -11.72 19.27 -3.90
N ASN A 4 -10.84 20.12 -3.35
CA ASN A 4 -9.46 19.75 -3.03
C ASN A 4 -9.44 18.94 -1.72
N VAL A 5 -9.02 17.69 -1.82
CA VAL A 5 -8.93 16.79 -0.67
C VAL A 5 -7.48 16.73 -0.19
N ARG A 6 -7.21 17.21 1.03
CA ARG A 6 -5.89 17.08 1.66
C ARG A 6 -5.72 15.70 2.26
N ILE A 7 -4.68 15.00 1.85
CA ILE A 7 -4.34 13.66 2.33
C ILE A 7 -3.20 13.74 3.35
N ALA A 8 -3.46 13.27 4.57
CA ALA A 8 -2.46 13.12 5.62
C ALA A 8 -2.10 11.63 5.78
N TRP A 9 -0.82 11.31 5.66
CA TRP A 9 -0.29 9.96 5.79
C TRP A 9 0.35 9.75 7.17
N HIS A 10 -0.04 8.68 7.85
CA HIS A 10 0.53 8.20 9.10
C HIS A 10 1.29 6.90 8.84
N TRP A 11 2.44 6.73 9.47
CA TRP A 11 3.36 5.63 9.16
C TRP A 11 3.60 4.76 10.38
N ILE A 12 3.36 3.46 10.26
CA ILE A 12 3.71 2.49 11.30
C ILE A 12 4.70 1.45 10.76
N VAL A 13 5.58 0.98 11.64
CA VAL A 13 6.27 -0.30 11.41
C VAL A 13 5.26 -1.41 11.64
N TYR A 14 5.23 -2.38 10.73
CA TYR A 14 4.30 -3.49 10.78
C TYR A 14 5.05 -4.82 10.88
N ASP A 15 4.79 -5.54 11.97
CA ASP A 15 5.19 -6.93 12.12
C ASP A 15 3.93 -7.81 12.04
N PRO A 16 3.81 -8.68 11.03
CA PRO A 16 2.62 -9.53 10.87
C PRO A 16 2.45 -10.55 12.00
N ALA A 17 3.46 -10.78 12.84
CA ALA A 17 3.38 -11.63 14.02
C ALA A 17 2.88 -10.90 15.28
N GLU A 18 2.73 -9.57 15.27
CA GLU A 18 2.27 -8.81 16.44
C GLU A 18 0.80 -9.11 16.78
N THR A 19 0.27 -8.57 17.90
CA THR A 19 -1.15 -8.70 18.26
C THR A 19 -1.95 -7.50 17.73
N ARG A 20 -3.28 -7.62 17.68
CA ARG A 20 -4.17 -6.50 17.28
C ARG A 20 -3.91 -5.26 18.14
N SER A 21 -3.85 -5.43 19.47
CA SER A 21 -3.65 -4.33 20.41
C SER A 21 -2.30 -3.62 20.24
N LYS A 22 -1.24 -4.33 19.85
CA LYS A 22 0.06 -3.70 19.55
C LYS A 22 0.00 -2.82 18.30
N ILE A 23 -0.67 -3.30 17.25
CA ILE A 23 -0.88 -2.51 16.02
C ILE A 23 -1.71 -1.27 16.35
N GLU A 24 -2.78 -1.44 17.13
CA GLU A 24 -3.65 -0.35 17.58
C GLU A 24 -2.88 0.71 18.38
N GLN A 25 -2.04 0.29 19.32
CA GLN A 25 -1.19 1.22 20.08
C GLN A 25 -0.25 2.01 19.15
N ARG A 26 0.39 1.36 18.17
CA ARG A 26 1.25 2.06 17.20
C ARG A 26 0.50 3.11 16.41
N LEU A 27 -0.77 2.84 16.06
CA LEU A 27 -1.62 3.81 15.35
C LEU A 27 -1.89 5.05 16.22
N ILE A 28 -2.18 4.83 17.51
CA ILE A 28 -2.37 5.91 18.49
C ILE A 28 -1.09 6.74 18.62
N ASP A 29 0.06 6.08 18.76
CA ASP A 29 1.36 6.74 18.97
C ASP A 29 1.75 7.66 17.81
N VAL A 30 1.35 7.31 16.58
CA VAL A 30 1.62 8.13 15.39
C VAL A 30 0.54 9.17 15.09
N GLY A 31 -0.47 9.29 15.95
CA GLY A 31 -1.57 10.24 15.82
C GLY A 31 -2.57 9.89 14.73
N ALA A 32 -2.69 8.61 14.34
CA ALA A 32 -3.69 8.21 13.35
C ALA A 32 -5.11 8.49 13.88
N PRO A 33 -6.07 8.90 13.02
CA PRO A 33 -7.42 9.22 13.45
C PRO A 33 -8.20 7.94 13.77
N MET A 34 -8.07 7.43 15.00
CA MET A 34 -8.66 6.17 15.46
C MET A 34 -10.17 6.06 15.25
N THR A 35 -10.88 7.18 15.19
CA THR A 35 -12.32 7.24 14.91
C THR A 35 -12.68 6.95 13.45
N LEU A 36 -11.70 6.88 12.55
CA LEU A 36 -11.86 6.68 11.11
C LEU A 36 -11.14 5.43 10.58
N ILE A 37 -10.47 4.65 11.44
CA ILE A 37 -9.68 3.49 11.01
C ILE A 37 -10.55 2.33 10.52
N ASP A 38 -11.86 2.36 10.80
CA ASP A 38 -12.85 1.43 10.26
C ASP A 38 -13.02 1.60 8.74
N ARG A 39 -12.60 2.75 8.21
CA ARG A 39 -12.55 3.08 6.79
C ARG A 39 -11.27 3.85 6.50
N ALA A 40 -10.18 3.15 6.24
CA ALA A 40 -8.91 3.77 5.88
C ALA A 40 -8.39 3.26 4.54
N VAL A 41 -7.57 4.06 3.86
CA VAL A 41 -6.76 3.61 2.73
C VAL A 41 -5.32 3.44 3.20
N TYR A 42 -4.70 2.31 2.88
CA TYR A 42 -3.37 1.96 3.35
C TYR A 42 -2.50 1.36 2.25
N VAL A 43 -1.19 1.51 2.42
CA VAL A 43 -0.15 0.98 1.53
C VAL A 43 0.84 0.19 2.36
N ILE A 44 0.94 -1.12 2.11
CA ILE A 44 1.92 -2.01 2.74
C ILE A 44 3.19 -1.99 1.89
N ARG A 45 4.34 -1.76 2.54
CA ARG A 45 5.64 -1.61 1.90
C ARG A 45 6.71 -2.43 2.61
N MET A 46 7.73 -2.83 1.86
CA MET A 46 9.01 -3.27 2.42
C MET A 46 9.74 -2.07 3.01
N ARG A 47 10.42 -2.26 4.14
CA ARG A 47 11.42 -1.29 4.58
C ARG A 47 12.75 -1.52 3.83
N PRO A 48 13.60 -0.49 3.76
CA PRO A 48 14.99 -0.62 3.32
C PRO A 48 15.71 -1.85 3.92
N PRO A 49 16.62 -2.50 3.17
CA PRO A 49 17.20 -2.03 1.90
C PRO A 49 16.52 -2.60 0.63
N PHE A 50 15.41 -3.32 0.75
CA PHE A 50 14.82 -4.06 -0.37
C PHE A 50 13.59 -3.36 -0.96
N ALA A 51 13.47 -3.42 -2.28
CA ALA A 51 12.30 -3.03 -3.06
C ALA A 51 11.91 -4.16 -4.04
N ILE A 52 10.74 -4.07 -4.66
CA ILE A 52 10.35 -4.97 -5.74
C ILE A 52 10.68 -4.33 -7.09
N ASN A 53 11.26 -5.12 -8.00
CA ASN A 53 11.51 -4.73 -9.38
C ASN A 53 10.24 -4.96 -10.22
N TYR A 54 9.46 -3.91 -10.45
CA TYR A 54 8.29 -3.95 -11.33
C TYR A 54 8.69 -3.66 -12.79
N PRO A 55 7.83 -3.94 -13.79
CA PRO A 55 8.19 -3.86 -15.21
C PRO A 55 8.87 -2.55 -15.65
N LYS A 56 8.38 -1.40 -15.18
CA LYS A 56 8.95 -0.08 -15.56
C LYS A 56 10.04 0.39 -14.60
N ARG A 57 9.88 0.20 -13.28
CA ARG A 57 10.74 0.77 -12.22
C ARG A 57 10.62 -0.04 -10.92
N TYR A 58 11.54 0.16 -9.98
CA TYR A 58 11.45 -0.46 -8.66
C TYR A 58 10.68 0.40 -7.63
N THR A 59 10.01 -0.25 -6.68
CA THR A 59 9.37 0.41 -5.53
C THR A 59 9.15 -0.58 -4.37
N PRO A 60 9.21 -0.14 -3.09
CA PRO A 60 8.99 -1.03 -1.95
C PRO A 60 7.53 -1.45 -1.73
N VAL A 61 6.58 -0.88 -2.46
CA VAL A 61 5.15 -1.17 -2.29
C VAL A 61 4.87 -2.64 -2.60
N LEU A 62 4.08 -3.30 -1.75
CA LEU A 62 3.64 -4.69 -1.90
C LEU A 62 2.12 -4.79 -2.13
N TYR A 63 1.37 -3.88 -1.51
CA TYR A 63 -0.09 -3.92 -1.53
C TYR A 63 -0.69 -2.53 -1.26
N ILE A 64 -1.77 -2.20 -1.94
CA ILE A 64 -2.62 -1.03 -1.68
C ILE A 64 -4.03 -1.55 -1.40
N GLY A 65 -4.69 -1.03 -0.37
CA GLY A 65 -6.04 -1.45 -0.04
C GLY A 65 -6.83 -0.44 0.77
N GLU A 66 -8.13 -0.70 0.87
CA GLU A 66 -9.05 0.02 1.75
C GLU A 66 -9.81 -0.92 2.73
N GLY A 67 -10.47 -0.31 3.71
CA GLY A 67 -11.43 -0.94 4.62
C GLY A 67 -11.09 -0.75 6.10
N ASP A 68 -11.62 -1.64 6.96
CA ASP A 68 -11.30 -1.69 8.39
C ASP A 68 -9.82 -2.05 8.59
N LEU A 69 -9.00 -1.05 8.88
CA LEU A 69 -7.56 -1.15 8.83
C LEU A 69 -7.02 -2.31 9.67
N LEU A 70 -7.49 -2.41 10.92
CA LEU A 70 -7.01 -3.45 11.84
C LEU A 70 -7.35 -4.83 11.30
N SER A 71 -8.62 -5.10 10.97
CA SER A 71 -9.05 -6.41 10.47
C SER A 71 -8.39 -6.75 9.14
N ARG A 72 -8.17 -5.76 8.28
CA ARG A 72 -7.47 -5.95 7.00
C ARG A 72 -5.98 -6.28 7.21
N LEU A 73 -5.27 -5.56 8.08
CA LEU A 73 -3.88 -5.91 8.42
C LEU A 73 -3.78 -7.32 9.01
N LEU A 74 -4.71 -7.71 9.91
CA LEU A 74 -4.79 -9.08 10.42
C LEU A 74 -4.97 -10.12 9.29
N SER A 75 -5.82 -9.83 8.29
CA SER A 75 -6.04 -10.72 7.14
C SER A 75 -4.80 -10.88 6.25
N HIS A 76 -3.93 -9.87 6.21
CA HIS A 76 -2.70 -9.89 5.41
C HIS A 76 -1.57 -10.71 6.05
N ARG A 77 -1.68 -11.06 7.33
CA ARG A 77 -0.63 -11.77 8.09
C ARG A 77 -0.14 -13.03 7.40
N LYS A 78 -1.06 -13.87 6.91
CA LYS A 78 -0.72 -15.17 6.32
C LYS A 78 0.23 -15.03 5.14
N TRP A 79 -0.04 -14.10 4.21
CA TRP A 79 0.84 -13.92 3.07
C TRP A 79 2.10 -13.14 3.43
N ALA A 80 2.03 -12.20 4.38
CA ALA A 80 3.17 -11.42 4.83
C ALA A 80 4.22 -12.30 5.53
N ILE A 81 3.79 -13.17 6.45
CA ILE A 81 4.64 -14.17 7.12
C ILE A 81 5.24 -15.12 6.08
N ARG A 82 4.42 -15.68 5.19
CA ARG A 82 4.89 -16.57 4.12
C ARG A 82 5.96 -15.89 3.24
N MET A 83 5.81 -14.60 2.96
CA MET A 83 6.80 -13.86 2.18
C MET A 83 8.11 -13.66 2.95
N GLN A 84 8.04 -13.40 4.27
CA GLN A 84 9.22 -13.31 5.14
C GLN A 84 9.94 -14.66 5.29
N GLU A 85 9.21 -15.78 5.27
CA GLU A 85 9.77 -17.14 5.39
C GLU A 85 10.45 -17.64 4.10
N MET A 86 10.06 -17.12 2.93
CA MET A 86 10.61 -17.54 1.63
C MET A 86 12.00 -16.96 1.31
N GLY A 87 12.52 -16.09 2.16
CA GLY A 87 13.80 -15.43 1.94
C GLY A 87 14.32 -14.82 3.22
N PHE A 88 14.57 -13.52 3.19
CA PHE A 88 15.03 -12.77 4.35
C PHE A 88 13.84 -12.15 5.09
N ARG A 89 13.86 -12.14 6.42
CA ARG A 89 12.83 -11.46 7.23
C ARG A 89 13.03 -9.95 7.12
N PHE A 90 12.44 -9.33 6.10
CA PHE A 90 12.43 -7.87 5.96
C PHE A 90 11.33 -7.26 6.85
N PRO A 91 11.61 -6.14 7.54
CA PRO A 91 10.58 -5.43 8.26
C PRO A 91 9.64 -4.74 7.26
N LEU A 92 8.35 -4.70 7.59
CA LEU A 92 7.35 -4.00 6.79
C LEU A 92 7.01 -2.64 7.41
N GLU A 93 6.50 -1.74 6.58
CA GLU A 93 5.90 -0.49 7.00
C GLU A 93 4.55 -0.32 6.31
N VAL A 94 3.65 0.42 6.96
CA VAL A 94 2.33 0.72 6.43
C VAL A 94 2.10 2.22 6.49
N ALA A 95 1.81 2.81 5.33
CA ALA A 95 1.33 4.18 5.23
C ALA A 95 -0.20 4.17 5.24
N ILE A 96 -0.82 5.00 6.06
CA ILE A 96 -2.27 5.02 6.30
C ILE A 96 -2.81 6.42 6.11
N CYS A 97 -3.95 6.56 5.45
CA CYS A 97 -4.66 7.82 5.36
C CYS A 97 -6.19 7.61 5.41
N CYS A 98 -6.91 8.67 5.75
CA CYS A 98 -8.37 8.66 5.82
C CYS A 98 -8.92 9.78 4.93
N PRO A 99 -9.06 9.57 3.60
CA PRO A 99 -9.56 10.58 2.68
C PRO A 99 -11.02 10.93 3.01
N ARG A 100 -11.27 12.16 3.48
CA ARG A 100 -12.63 12.64 3.76
C ARG A 100 -13.09 13.61 2.68
N VAL A 101 -14.18 13.25 2.02
CA VAL A 101 -14.85 14.12 1.05
C VAL A 101 -16.31 14.29 1.47
N ARG A 102 -16.78 15.54 1.48
CA ARG A 102 -18.15 15.86 1.89
C ARG A 102 -19.13 15.18 0.93
N ASN A 103 -20.14 14.50 1.48
CA ASN A 103 -21.21 13.82 0.73
C ASN A 103 -20.72 12.72 -0.23
N SER A 104 -19.53 12.15 -0.03
CA SER A 104 -19.01 11.05 -0.83
C SER A 104 -18.68 9.85 0.06
N PRO A 105 -19.63 8.92 0.27
CA PRO A 105 -19.39 7.72 1.06
C PRO A 105 -18.35 6.80 0.40
N ASP A 106 -18.20 6.91 -0.92
CA ASP A 106 -17.27 6.13 -1.75
C ASP A 106 -15.85 6.70 -1.81
N ALA A 107 -15.56 7.81 -1.10
CA ALA A 107 -14.28 8.52 -1.20
C ALA A 107 -13.05 7.60 -0.99
N TYR A 108 -13.12 6.67 -0.03
CA TYR A 108 -12.04 5.72 0.26
C TYR A 108 -11.78 4.76 -0.90
N ARG A 109 -12.85 4.17 -1.44
CA ARG A 109 -12.84 3.24 -2.55
C ARG A 109 -12.38 3.90 -3.85
N VAL A 110 -12.78 5.16 -4.08
CA VAL A 110 -12.34 5.97 -5.22
C VAL A 110 -10.85 6.33 -5.07
N PHE A 111 -10.41 6.68 -3.86
CA PHE A 111 -9.00 7.02 -3.60
C PHE A 111 -8.08 5.79 -3.75
N GLU A 112 -8.47 4.62 -3.28
CA GLU A 112 -7.76 3.36 -3.51
C GLU A 112 -7.60 3.08 -5.02
N ALA A 113 -8.70 3.12 -5.78
CA ALA A 113 -8.67 2.92 -7.23
C ALA A 113 -7.73 3.93 -7.92
N HIS A 114 -7.75 5.19 -7.48
CA HIS A 114 -6.84 6.22 -7.99
C HIS A 114 -5.36 5.89 -7.68
N LEU A 115 -5.03 5.44 -6.46
CA LEU A 115 -3.68 5.02 -6.12
C LEU A 115 -3.22 3.82 -6.96
N LEU A 116 -4.10 2.85 -7.21
CA LEU A 116 -3.82 1.69 -8.06
C LEU A 116 -3.54 2.11 -9.51
N ASN A 117 -4.35 3.02 -10.07
CA ASN A 117 -4.11 3.55 -11.43
C ASN A 117 -2.77 4.27 -11.52
N VAL A 118 -2.47 5.17 -10.58
CA VAL A 118 -1.19 5.88 -10.56
C VAL A 118 -0.01 4.92 -10.37
N PHE A 119 -0.18 3.87 -9.57
CA PHE A 119 0.82 2.84 -9.41
C PHE A 119 1.06 2.08 -10.74
N TYR A 120 -0.02 1.63 -11.38
CA TYR A 120 0.02 0.91 -12.65
C TYR A 120 0.73 1.72 -13.73
N GLU A 121 0.33 2.99 -13.93
CA GLU A 121 0.93 3.88 -14.91
C GLU A 121 2.45 4.04 -14.71
N ARG A 122 2.88 4.18 -13.44
CA ARG A 122 4.28 4.43 -13.07
C ARG A 122 5.17 3.19 -13.12
N TYR A 123 4.63 2.03 -12.75
CA TYR A 123 5.42 0.82 -12.51
C TYR A 123 5.14 -0.30 -13.52
N GLY A 124 4.12 -0.17 -14.37
CA GLY A 124 3.77 -1.12 -15.43
C GLY A 124 3.04 -2.37 -14.93
N SER A 125 2.58 -2.37 -13.68
CA SER A 125 1.71 -3.42 -13.13
C SER A 125 1.04 -2.96 -11.85
N LEU A 126 0.11 -3.75 -11.30
CA LEU A 126 -0.36 -3.56 -9.93
C LEU A 126 0.70 -3.98 -8.89
N PRO A 127 0.56 -3.55 -7.62
CA PRO A 127 1.42 -4.05 -6.56
C PRO A 127 1.39 -5.56 -6.45
N LEU A 128 2.50 -6.16 -5.99
CA LEU A 128 2.74 -7.60 -5.94
C LEU A 128 1.56 -8.46 -5.45
N LYS A 129 0.78 -7.96 -4.48
CA LYS A 129 -0.36 -8.68 -3.91
C LYS A 129 -1.74 -8.21 -4.35
N ASN A 130 -1.85 -7.17 -5.17
CA ASN A 130 -3.08 -6.74 -5.80
C ASN A 130 -3.30 -7.53 -7.10
N SER A 131 -4.46 -8.18 -7.23
CA SER A 131 -4.76 -9.09 -8.35
C SER A 131 -5.86 -8.60 -9.30
N ILE A 132 -6.54 -7.51 -8.95
CA ILE A 132 -7.67 -6.96 -9.69
C ILE A 132 -7.40 -5.48 -9.93
N HIS A 133 -7.50 -5.06 -11.19
CA HIS A 133 -7.43 -3.66 -11.56
C HIS A 133 -8.85 -3.13 -11.68
N GLU A 134 -9.31 -2.39 -10.68
CA GLU A 134 -10.61 -1.71 -10.75
C GLU A 134 -10.41 -0.28 -11.26
N TYR A 135 -10.95 0.00 -12.45
CA TYR A 135 -11.07 1.37 -12.93
C TYR A 135 -12.37 1.97 -12.40
N LYS A 136 -12.26 3.07 -11.66
CA LYS A 136 -13.39 3.91 -11.27
C LYS A 136 -13.15 5.32 -11.79
N ALA A 137 -14.18 5.93 -12.39
CA ALA A 137 -14.15 7.34 -12.71
C ALA A 137 -14.12 8.14 -11.40
N TYR A 138 -13.31 9.20 -11.36
CA TYR A 138 -13.21 10.11 -10.22
C TYR A 138 -13.43 11.55 -10.71
N ASP A 139 -14.31 12.27 -10.01
CA ASP A 139 -14.66 13.68 -10.22
C ASP A 139 -13.94 14.62 -9.23
N HIS A 140 -12.98 14.09 -8.47
CA HIS A 140 -12.24 14.80 -7.43
C HIS A 140 -10.74 14.90 -7.77
N GLN A 141 -10.14 16.06 -7.50
CA GLN A 141 -8.70 16.25 -7.52
C GLN A 141 -8.17 16.12 -6.09
N TYR A 142 -7.32 15.12 -5.86
CA TYR A 142 -6.64 14.99 -4.58
C TYR A 142 -5.32 15.75 -4.65
N GLU A 143 -4.97 16.51 -3.61
CA GLU A 143 -3.67 17.16 -3.55
C GLU A 143 -2.63 16.13 -3.07
N ARG A 144 -1.48 16.02 -3.76
CA ARG A 144 -0.34 15.17 -3.35
C ARG A 144 -0.69 13.68 -3.13
N ILE A 145 -1.60 13.16 -3.96
CA ILE A 145 -2.16 11.78 -3.97
C ILE A 145 -1.10 10.70 -3.80
N ALA A 146 -0.06 10.79 -4.63
CA ALA A 146 0.88 9.74 -4.92
C ALA A 146 2.29 10.29 -4.83
N THR A 147 2.63 10.81 -3.66
CA THR A 147 4.01 11.28 -3.42
C THR A 147 4.98 10.14 -3.65
N ASN A 148 6.18 10.48 -4.12
CA ASN A 148 7.28 9.50 -4.23
C ASN A 148 7.59 8.83 -2.88
N ILE A 149 7.18 9.45 -1.77
CA ILE A 149 7.32 8.93 -0.40
C ILE A 149 6.41 7.72 -0.17
N VAL A 150 5.18 7.70 -0.71
CA VAL A 150 4.19 6.64 -0.45
C VAL A 150 4.15 5.56 -1.52
N LEU A 151 4.22 5.93 -2.79
CA LEU A 151 4.18 4.95 -3.89
C LEU A 151 5.55 4.62 -4.48
N GLY A 152 6.59 5.39 -4.13
CA GLY A 152 7.95 5.17 -4.59
C GLY A 152 8.93 4.88 -3.46
N PRO A 153 10.24 4.82 -3.77
CA PRO A 153 11.27 4.52 -2.79
C PRO A 153 11.51 5.65 -1.77
N GLY A 154 10.83 6.78 -1.90
CA GLY A 154 11.07 8.00 -1.13
C GLY A 154 12.28 8.78 -1.63
N SER A 155 12.79 9.67 -0.78
CA SER A 155 14.00 10.46 -1.06
C SER A 155 15.26 9.78 -0.48
N GLY A 156 16.35 9.81 -1.24
CA GLY A 156 17.65 9.25 -0.87
C GLY A 156 17.83 7.77 -1.27
N ASN A 157 19.08 7.30 -1.26
CA ASN A 157 19.47 5.93 -1.64
C ASN A 157 19.24 4.93 -0.50
N ARG A 158 17.99 4.75 -0.08
CA ARG A 158 17.64 3.83 1.03
C ARG A 158 17.41 2.40 0.56
N HIS A 159 16.80 2.22 -0.61
CA HIS A 159 16.53 0.91 -1.19
C HIS A 159 17.68 0.54 -2.14
N LEU A 160 18.56 -0.36 -1.69
CA LEU A 160 19.79 -0.73 -2.38
C LEU A 160 19.60 -1.91 -3.34
N TRP A 161 18.57 -2.73 -3.09
CA TRP A 161 18.32 -3.96 -3.84
C TRP A 161 16.88 -4.00 -4.31
N ALA A 162 16.68 -4.29 -5.60
CA ALA A 162 15.38 -4.60 -6.15
C ALA A 162 15.29 -6.10 -6.43
N ILE A 163 14.28 -6.76 -5.87
CA ILE A 163 14.05 -8.21 -6.00
C ILE A 163 12.78 -8.47 -6.81
N GLN A 164 12.66 -9.66 -7.39
CA GLN A 164 11.46 -10.09 -8.08
C GLN A 164 11.17 -11.56 -7.80
N PRO A 165 9.89 -11.99 -7.78
CA PRO A 165 9.55 -13.40 -7.64
C PRO A 165 10.12 -14.22 -8.80
N LEU A 166 10.83 -15.31 -8.48
CA LEU A 166 11.22 -16.32 -9.47
C LEU A 166 10.00 -17.10 -9.99
N PRO A 167 10.09 -17.79 -11.14
CA PRO A 167 8.99 -18.61 -11.65
C PRO A 167 8.46 -19.66 -10.67
N SER A 168 9.32 -20.20 -9.79
CA SER A 168 8.93 -21.15 -8.74
C SER A 168 8.27 -20.49 -7.51
N ASN A 169 8.26 -19.16 -7.43
CA ASN A 169 7.67 -18.43 -6.32
C ASN A 169 6.14 -18.37 -6.49
N PRO A 170 5.35 -18.75 -5.47
CA PRO A 170 3.88 -18.79 -5.57
C PRO A 170 3.23 -17.40 -5.75
N PHE A 171 3.95 -16.31 -5.49
CA PHE A 171 3.47 -14.95 -5.76
C PHE A 171 3.66 -14.52 -7.21
N GLN A 172 4.46 -15.24 -8.01
CA GLN A 172 4.74 -14.87 -9.39
C GLN A 172 3.45 -14.77 -10.21
N ALA A 173 2.54 -15.73 -10.09
CA ALA A 173 1.34 -15.77 -10.92
C ALA A 173 0.43 -14.56 -10.69
N VAL A 174 0.42 -13.99 -9.48
CA VAL A 174 -0.30 -12.75 -9.17
C VAL A 174 0.46 -11.55 -9.71
N PHE A 175 1.78 -11.52 -9.52
CA PHE A 175 2.68 -10.47 -9.99
C PHE A 175 2.54 -10.25 -11.50
N ALA A 176 2.77 -11.31 -12.28
CA ALA A 176 2.81 -11.24 -13.74
C ALA A 176 1.44 -11.02 -14.39
N ARG A 177 0.34 -11.38 -13.71
CA ARG A 177 -1.03 -11.25 -14.26
C ARG A 177 -1.38 -9.84 -14.68
N THR A 178 -0.82 -8.85 -13.98
CA THR A 178 -1.18 -7.44 -14.15
C THR A 178 -0.09 -6.66 -14.85
N HIS A 179 0.93 -7.32 -15.39
CA HIS A 179 1.94 -6.64 -16.20
C HIS A 179 1.27 -6.07 -17.44
N GLU A 180 1.61 -4.82 -17.76
CA GLU A 180 1.28 -4.22 -19.04
C GLU A 180 1.88 -5.10 -20.16
N VAL A 181 1.04 -5.46 -21.13
CA VAL A 181 1.42 -6.26 -22.31
C VAL A 181 1.95 -5.34 -23.39
#